data_AF-A0A4Q6C5S3-F1
#
_entry.id   AF-A0A4Q6C5S3-F1
#
_cell.length_a   1.000
_cell.length_b   1.000
_cell.length_c   1.000
_cell.angle_alpha   90.00
_cell.angle_beta   90.00
_cell.angle_gamma   90.00
#
_symmetry.space_group_name_H-M   'P 1'
#
loop_
_entity.id
_entity.type
_entity.pdbx_description
1 polymer ?
#
loop_
_entity_poly.entity_id
_entity_poly.type
_entity_poly.pdbx_seq_one_letter_code
_entity_poly.pdbx_strand_id
1 'polypeptide(L)'
;MADNALIDLLKQTGPLLSSDLSKLLETKYGLNPEAARKRVERGCAGMTRLNHIIFPHRARFCYLQEEYGSPFFFENLMEALKKTRSAYFAALQALALRGNVMPRRHFLIACGAPVAQKKHISAETLLERLVKATLVKEVALPGGESCVVRCDHHQMLEVTSTWAKMKGRLIAEKVTLLAVKDWARNLGMVSYDSVETREDEGSETLPKVGTFNWDLAGPSYLFPMREYVNTTLKPGFFVCDVALNGWVTAAHLAGFINKCVTLRSLRKVSKCLQIFVAESYHTEAFALLKEQGIIPATTESLFGRDVALALKNLCAVEARSSRGRHPSICCGQVSWMILALSLRWNGIAKNLKRDLIST
;
A
#
# COMPACT_ATOMS: atom_id res chain seq x y z
N MET A 1 23.31 11.72 -37.90
CA MET A 1 22.36 12.83 -37.66
C MET A 1 21.02 12.36 -37.09
N ALA A 2 20.49 11.21 -37.53
CA ALA A 2 19.17 10.73 -37.10
C ALA A 2 19.12 10.15 -35.65
N ASP A 3 20.13 9.41 -35.21
CA ASP A 3 20.11 8.79 -33.87
C ASP A 3 20.28 9.81 -32.73
N ASN A 4 20.90 10.96 -33.02
CA ASN A 4 21.03 12.06 -32.06
C ASN A 4 19.67 12.60 -31.62
N ALA A 5 18.66 12.65 -32.51
CA ALA A 5 17.35 13.21 -32.16
C ALA A 5 16.66 12.47 -31.00
N LEU A 6 16.81 11.15 -30.90
CA LEU A 6 16.24 10.37 -29.79
C LEU A 6 16.99 10.65 -28.48
N ILE A 7 18.32 10.70 -28.55
CA ILE A 7 19.18 10.99 -27.39
C ILE A 7 18.93 12.42 -26.90
N ASP A 8 18.90 13.40 -27.81
CA ASP A 8 18.65 14.80 -27.50
C ASP A 8 17.27 14.98 -26.84
N LEU A 9 16.24 14.30 -27.35
CA LEU A 9 14.91 14.33 -26.73
C LEU A 9 14.89 13.74 -25.32
N LEU A 10 15.55 12.60 -25.12
CA LEU A 10 15.63 11.95 -23.80
C LEU A 10 16.46 12.80 -22.82
N LYS A 11 17.57 13.42 -23.26
CA LYS A 11 18.36 14.33 -22.42
C LYS A 11 17.60 15.62 -22.05
N GLN A 12 16.79 16.15 -22.96
CA GLN A 12 16.03 17.38 -22.72
C GLN A 12 14.77 17.15 -21.88
N THR A 13 14.05 16.06 -22.15
CA THR A 13 12.71 15.81 -21.59
C THR A 13 12.73 14.81 -20.44
N GLY A 14 13.76 13.99 -20.38
CA GLY A 14 13.88 12.85 -19.48
C GLY A 14 13.28 11.56 -20.01
N PRO A 15 13.37 10.48 -19.22
CA PRO A 15 12.73 9.20 -19.51
C PRO A 15 11.21 9.33 -19.70
N LEU A 16 10.65 8.67 -20.72
CA LEU A 16 9.21 8.76 -20.99
C LEU A 16 8.68 7.54 -21.74
N LEU A 17 7.37 7.48 -21.95
CA LEU A 17 6.73 6.40 -22.71
C LEU A 17 7.09 6.49 -24.20
N SER A 18 7.27 5.32 -24.82
CA SER A 18 7.54 5.19 -26.26
C SER A 18 6.49 5.87 -27.14
N SER A 19 5.22 5.89 -26.68
CA SER A 19 4.13 6.60 -27.35
C SER A 19 4.29 8.12 -27.29
N ASP A 20 4.73 8.64 -26.14
CA ASP A 20 4.94 10.07 -25.95
C ASP A 20 6.23 10.52 -26.68
N LEU A 21 7.28 9.69 -26.70
CA LEU A 21 8.50 9.92 -27.48
C LEU A 21 8.23 9.95 -28.99
N SER A 22 7.33 9.09 -29.50
CA SER A 22 6.92 9.12 -30.91
C SER A 22 6.24 10.44 -31.26
N LYS A 23 5.33 10.93 -30.40
CA LYS A 23 4.65 12.22 -30.60
C LYS A 23 5.64 13.41 -30.55
N LEU A 24 6.67 13.33 -29.72
CA LEU A 24 7.71 14.37 -29.68
C LEU A 24 8.53 14.40 -30.98
N LEU A 25 8.81 13.25 -31.60
CA LEU A 25 9.46 13.20 -32.91
C LEU A 25 8.59 13.79 -34.02
N GLU A 26 7.28 13.52 -34.00
CA GLU A 26 6.33 14.10 -34.95
C GLU A 26 6.30 15.64 -34.83
N THR A 27 6.18 16.14 -33.60
CA THR A 27 6.01 17.58 -33.33
C THR A 27 7.30 18.40 -33.46
N LYS A 28 8.43 17.92 -32.94
CA LYS A 28 9.70 18.68 -32.97
C LYS A 28 10.52 18.47 -34.24
N TYR A 29 10.40 17.31 -34.89
CA TYR A 29 11.21 16.96 -36.05
C TYR A 29 10.39 16.73 -37.32
N GLY A 30 9.06 16.92 -37.28
CA GLY A 30 8.20 16.83 -38.46
C GLY A 30 8.10 15.43 -39.07
N LEU A 31 8.43 14.37 -38.30
CA LEU A 31 8.30 13.00 -38.80
C LEU A 31 6.82 12.64 -38.98
N ASN A 32 6.52 11.83 -40.00
CA ASN A 32 5.20 11.20 -40.06
C ASN A 32 5.04 10.15 -38.92
N PRO A 33 3.80 9.84 -38.50
CA PRO A 33 3.56 8.97 -37.33
C PRO A 33 4.17 7.57 -37.45
N GLU A 34 4.14 6.96 -38.64
CA GLU A 34 4.72 5.63 -38.85
C GLU A 34 6.24 5.65 -38.74
N ALA A 35 6.89 6.66 -39.32
CA ALA A 35 8.33 6.85 -39.27
C ALA A 35 8.79 7.12 -37.84
N ALA A 36 8.07 7.96 -37.09
CA ALA A 36 8.34 8.23 -35.68
C ALA A 36 8.26 6.94 -34.85
N ARG A 37 7.18 6.16 -34.99
CA ARG A 37 6.99 4.90 -34.29
C ARG A 37 8.07 3.87 -34.63
N LYS A 38 8.34 3.64 -35.92
CA LYS A 38 9.38 2.71 -36.38
C LYS A 38 10.76 3.12 -35.85
N ARG A 39 11.02 4.42 -35.71
CA ARG A 39 12.27 4.94 -35.16
C ARG A 39 12.41 4.67 -33.67
N VAL A 40 11.37 4.94 -32.89
CA VAL A 40 11.34 4.59 -31.45
C VAL A 40 11.44 3.09 -31.23
N GLU A 41 10.87 2.27 -32.13
CA GLU A 41 10.95 0.80 -32.09
C GLU A 41 12.37 0.29 -32.39
N ARG A 42 13.05 0.85 -33.40
CA ARG A 42 14.47 0.55 -33.69
C ARG A 42 15.37 0.97 -32.52
N GLY A 43 15.07 2.10 -31.89
CA GLY A 43 15.88 2.68 -30.82
C GLY A 43 17.19 3.27 -31.34
N CYS A 44 18.08 3.64 -30.43
CA CYS A 44 19.42 4.13 -30.71
C CYS A 44 20.43 3.59 -29.69
N ALA A 45 21.72 3.77 -29.96
CA ALA A 45 22.76 3.36 -29.03
C ALA A 45 22.60 4.07 -27.68
N GLY A 46 22.68 3.31 -26.58
CA GLY A 46 22.51 3.82 -25.22
C GLY A 46 21.06 4.01 -24.75
N MET A 47 20.07 3.85 -25.62
CA MET A 47 18.65 3.87 -25.24
C MET A 47 18.18 2.47 -24.83
N THR A 48 17.59 2.38 -23.64
CA THR A 48 17.04 1.14 -23.07
C THR A 48 15.54 1.30 -22.82
N ARG A 49 14.85 0.17 -22.68
CA ARG A 49 13.42 0.09 -22.34
C ARG A 49 13.21 -0.69 -21.06
N LEU A 50 12.34 -0.20 -20.19
CA LEU A 50 12.04 -0.89 -18.93
C LEU A 50 11.26 -2.17 -19.21
N ASN A 51 11.84 -3.29 -18.81
CA ASN A 51 11.25 -4.61 -18.96
C ASN A 51 10.29 -4.92 -17.79
N HIS A 52 9.42 -5.92 -18.00
CA HIS A 52 8.46 -6.46 -17.02
C HIS A 52 7.32 -5.53 -16.58
N ILE A 53 7.50 -4.21 -16.68
CA ILE A 53 6.41 -3.23 -16.49
C ILE A 53 5.59 -3.13 -17.80
N ILE A 54 4.27 -3.16 -17.64
CA ILE A 54 3.32 -3.10 -18.75
C ILE A 54 2.57 -1.77 -18.68
N PHE A 55 2.66 -1.00 -19.76
CA PHE A 55 1.87 0.20 -19.96
C PHE A 55 0.75 -0.05 -20.98
N PRO A 56 -0.30 0.81 -20.99
CA PRO A 56 -1.36 0.76 -21.99
C PRO A 56 -0.82 0.74 -23.42
N HIS A 57 -1.57 0.11 -24.34
CA HIS A 57 -1.21 -0.01 -25.76
C HIS A 57 0.19 -0.61 -26.00
N ARG A 58 0.69 -1.44 -25.07
CA ARG A 58 2.03 -2.05 -25.11
C ARG A 58 3.16 -1.02 -25.20
N ALA A 59 2.93 0.21 -24.75
CA ALA A 59 3.98 1.21 -24.63
C ALA A 59 5.09 0.70 -23.68
N ARG A 60 6.30 1.20 -23.90
CA ARG A 60 7.46 0.90 -23.05
C ARG A 60 8.01 2.19 -22.48
N PHE A 61 8.54 2.13 -21.27
CA PHE A 61 9.24 3.27 -20.67
C PHE A 61 10.66 3.30 -21.21
N CYS A 62 11.02 4.36 -21.92
CA CYS A 62 12.27 4.55 -22.63
C CYS A 62 13.17 5.52 -21.85
N TYR A 63 14.45 5.18 -21.72
CA TYR A 63 15.44 5.95 -20.95
C TYR A 63 16.84 5.75 -21.52
N LEU A 64 17.77 6.63 -21.18
CA LEU A 64 19.19 6.40 -21.47
C LEU A 64 19.82 5.54 -20.38
N GLN A 65 20.65 4.57 -20.77
CA GLN A 65 21.25 3.61 -19.83
C GLN A 65 22.03 4.30 -18.70
N GLU A 66 22.63 5.46 -18.98
CA GLU A 66 23.35 6.30 -18.00
C GLU A 66 22.44 6.92 -16.93
N GLU A 67 21.14 7.09 -17.20
CA GLU A 67 20.17 7.68 -16.27
C GLU A 67 19.52 6.63 -15.37
N TYR A 68 19.72 5.34 -15.65
CA TYR A 68 19.05 4.27 -14.94
C TYR A 68 19.41 4.29 -13.44
N GLY A 69 18.38 4.24 -12.60
CA GLY A 69 18.54 4.28 -11.14
C GLY A 69 18.77 5.67 -10.55
N SER A 70 18.83 6.72 -11.37
CA SER A 70 18.88 8.11 -10.89
C SER A 70 17.53 8.56 -10.31
N PRO A 71 17.50 9.57 -9.43
CA PRO A 71 16.24 10.19 -8.98
C PRO A 71 15.36 10.65 -10.15
N PHE A 72 15.99 11.23 -11.17
CA PHE A 72 15.33 11.69 -12.39
C PHE A 72 14.61 10.56 -13.14
N PHE A 73 15.22 9.38 -13.23
CA PHE A 73 14.58 8.19 -13.80
C PHE A 73 13.32 7.77 -13.02
N PHE A 74 13.43 7.74 -11.68
CA PHE A 74 12.32 7.29 -10.84
C PHE A 74 11.16 8.28 -10.78
N GLU A 75 11.45 9.59 -10.75
CA GLU A 75 10.43 10.64 -10.81
C GLU A 75 9.61 10.52 -12.10
N ASN A 76 10.28 10.50 -13.26
CA ASN A 76 9.61 10.34 -14.55
C ASN A 76 8.85 9.01 -14.67
N LEU A 77 9.40 7.91 -14.13
CA LEU A 77 8.72 6.62 -14.10
C LEU A 77 7.44 6.70 -13.28
N MET A 78 7.49 7.30 -12.09
CA MET A 78 6.34 7.48 -11.22
C MET A 78 5.27 8.37 -11.87
N GLU A 79 5.66 9.42 -12.57
CA GLU A 79 4.74 10.25 -13.35
C GLU A 79 4.07 9.48 -14.49
N ALA A 80 4.84 8.71 -15.27
CA ALA A 80 4.31 7.88 -16.34
C ALA A 80 3.32 6.81 -15.81
N LEU A 81 3.65 6.18 -14.68
CA LEU A 81 2.79 5.21 -14.01
C LEU A 81 1.52 5.87 -13.44
N LYS A 82 1.64 7.08 -12.87
CA LYS A 82 0.49 7.87 -12.38
C LYS A 82 -0.44 8.27 -13.52
N LYS A 83 0.10 8.84 -14.59
CA LYS A 83 -0.62 9.29 -15.79
C LYS A 83 -1.43 8.15 -16.43
N THR A 84 -0.89 6.94 -16.41
CA THR A 84 -1.54 5.75 -16.98
C THR A 84 -2.43 4.99 -15.98
N ARG A 85 -2.62 5.51 -14.76
CA ARG A 85 -3.39 4.87 -13.68
C ARG A 85 -2.95 3.42 -13.43
N SER A 86 -1.64 3.20 -13.45
CA SER A 86 -1.05 1.87 -13.43
C SER A 86 -1.20 1.18 -12.07
N ALA A 87 -1.45 -0.13 -12.07
CA ALA A 87 -1.44 -0.92 -10.83
C ALA A 87 -0.06 -0.88 -10.12
N TYR A 88 1.04 -0.72 -10.89
CA TYR A 88 2.37 -0.57 -10.31
C TYR A 88 2.52 0.77 -9.56
N PHE A 89 1.86 1.85 -10.03
CA PHE A 89 1.82 3.12 -9.30
C PHE A 89 1.18 2.91 -7.93
N ALA A 90 -0.02 2.32 -7.91
CA ALA A 90 -0.76 2.03 -6.70
C ALA A 90 0.07 1.22 -5.68
N ALA A 91 0.75 0.17 -6.15
CA ALA A 91 1.59 -0.67 -5.31
C ALA A 91 2.82 0.06 -4.73
N LEU A 92 3.50 0.88 -5.54
CA LEU A 92 4.64 1.68 -5.09
C LEU A 92 4.23 2.78 -4.11
N GLN A 93 3.03 3.35 -4.29
CA GLN A 93 2.46 4.32 -3.34
C GLN A 93 2.02 3.66 -2.03
N ALA A 94 1.53 2.43 -2.07
CA ALA A 94 1.23 1.66 -0.87
C ALA A 94 2.50 1.35 -0.05
N LEU A 95 3.63 1.07 -0.72
CA LEU A 95 4.95 0.97 -0.10
C LEU A 95 5.41 2.31 0.48
N ALA A 96 5.31 3.39 -0.29
CA ALA A 96 5.68 4.73 0.17
C ALA A 96 4.93 5.13 1.46
N LEU A 97 3.61 4.86 1.48
CA LEU A 97 2.78 5.09 2.65
C LEU A 97 3.29 4.35 3.89
N ARG A 98 3.95 3.19 3.75
CA ARG A 98 4.45 2.37 4.86
C ARG A 98 5.95 2.54 5.13
N GLY A 99 6.55 3.62 4.60
CA GLY A 99 7.96 3.94 4.82
C GLY A 99 8.89 3.20 3.86
N ASN A 100 8.40 2.84 2.68
CA ASN A 100 9.11 2.10 1.63
C ASN A 100 9.52 0.66 2.00
N VAL A 101 8.99 0.13 3.10
CA VAL A 101 9.22 -1.24 3.55
C VAL A 101 7.97 -1.80 4.25
N MET A 102 7.61 -3.04 3.91
CA MET A 102 6.59 -3.79 4.64
C MET A 102 6.76 -5.29 4.46
N PRO A 103 6.21 -6.13 5.35
CA PRO A 103 6.14 -7.56 5.14
C PRO A 103 5.48 -7.93 3.80
N ARG A 104 5.94 -9.01 3.15
CA ARG A 104 5.35 -9.50 1.89
C ARG A 104 3.84 -9.67 2.01
N ARG A 105 3.38 -10.26 3.11
CA ARG A 105 1.94 -10.49 3.36
C ARG A 105 1.15 -9.18 3.39
N HIS A 106 1.72 -8.11 3.97
CA HIS A 106 1.10 -6.80 4.02
C HIS A 106 1.09 -6.14 2.62
N PHE A 107 2.12 -6.37 1.81
CA PHE A 107 2.16 -5.90 0.43
C PHE A 107 1.03 -6.49 -0.41
N LEU A 108 0.76 -7.79 -0.26
CA LEU A 108 -0.32 -8.48 -0.97
C LEU A 108 -1.72 -7.97 -0.60
N ILE A 109 -1.87 -7.30 0.55
CA ILE A 109 -3.10 -6.58 0.92
C ILE A 109 -3.09 -5.17 0.32
N ALA A 110 -2.01 -4.43 0.57
CA ALA A 110 -1.96 -2.99 0.37
C ALA A 110 -1.76 -2.57 -1.09
N CYS A 111 -1.22 -3.44 -1.95
CA CYS A 111 -0.87 -3.10 -3.33
C CYS A 111 -2.09 -2.75 -4.22
N GLY A 112 -3.31 -3.08 -3.78
CA GLY A 112 -4.55 -2.75 -4.49
C GLY A 112 -4.85 -3.65 -5.69
N ALA A 113 -4.11 -4.74 -5.85
CA ALA A 113 -4.36 -5.78 -6.86
C ALA A 113 -5.13 -6.97 -6.25
N PRO A 114 -5.98 -7.65 -7.02
CA PRO A 114 -6.70 -8.83 -6.54
C PRO A 114 -5.77 -10.04 -6.38
N VAL A 115 -6.19 -11.03 -5.59
CA VAL A 115 -5.55 -12.34 -5.51
C VAL A 115 -5.59 -13.03 -6.88
N ALA A 116 -6.78 -13.09 -7.48
CA ALA A 116 -6.98 -13.63 -8.82
C ALA A 116 -8.26 -13.06 -9.43
N GLN A 117 -8.15 -12.40 -10.58
CA GLN A 117 -9.31 -11.86 -11.31
C GLN A 117 -9.00 -11.73 -12.81
N LYS A 118 -9.92 -12.19 -13.66
CA LYS A 118 -9.77 -12.14 -15.11
C LYS A 118 -9.59 -10.69 -15.59
N LYS A 119 -8.62 -10.45 -16.48
CA LYS A 119 -8.22 -9.13 -17.01
C LYS A 119 -7.54 -8.18 -16.01
N HIS A 120 -7.25 -8.65 -14.80
CA HIS A 120 -6.45 -7.92 -13.83
C HIS A 120 -5.14 -8.67 -13.56
N ILE A 121 -4.09 -7.93 -13.26
CA ILE A 121 -2.86 -8.51 -12.73
C ILE A 121 -3.10 -8.93 -11.27
N SER A 122 -2.66 -10.13 -10.88
CA SER A 122 -2.73 -10.54 -9.47
C SER A 122 -1.69 -9.80 -8.63
N ALA A 123 -1.91 -9.71 -7.33
CA ALA A 123 -0.94 -9.14 -6.38
C ALA A 123 0.43 -9.83 -6.47
N GLU A 124 0.43 -11.16 -6.61
CA GLU A 124 1.66 -11.97 -6.76
C GLU A 124 2.41 -11.65 -8.06
N THR A 125 1.73 -11.72 -9.21
CA THR A 125 2.35 -11.39 -10.50
C THR A 125 2.79 -9.92 -10.56
N LEU A 126 2.08 -9.03 -9.88
CA LEU A 126 2.48 -7.63 -9.74
C LEU A 126 3.81 -7.51 -8.98
N LEU A 127 3.94 -8.18 -7.83
CA LEU A 127 5.17 -8.19 -7.05
C LEU A 127 6.33 -8.80 -7.85
N GLU A 128 6.12 -9.97 -8.47
CA GLU A 128 7.12 -10.62 -9.31
C GLU A 128 7.65 -9.71 -10.42
N ARG A 129 6.78 -8.93 -11.06
CA ARG A 129 7.18 -7.99 -12.11
C ARG A 129 7.93 -6.78 -11.57
N LEU A 130 7.54 -6.26 -10.40
CA LEU A 130 8.28 -5.18 -9.74
C LEU A 130 9.69 -5.64 -9.35
N VAL A 131 9.84 -6.87 -8.85
CA VAL A 131 11.13 -7.49 -8.51
C VAL A 131 11.98 -7.69 -9.76
N LYS A 132 11.43 -8.28 -10.83
CA LYS A 132 12.13 -8.46 -12.11
C LYS A 132 12.48 -7.12 -12.78
N ALA A 133 11.67 -6.09 -12.58
CA ALA A 133 11.96 -4.73 -13.01
C ALA A 133 12.89 -3.98 -12.04
N THR A 134 13.36 -4.62 -10.97
CA THR A 134 14.28 -4.07 -9.94
C THR A 134 13.79 -2.78 -9.28
N LEU A 135 12.47 -2.54 -9.32
CA LEU A 135 11.84 -1.39 -8.64
C LEU A 135 11.62 -1.66 -7.15
N VAL A 136 11.52 -2.94 -6.80
CA VAL A 136 11.48 -3.43 -5.43
C VAL A 136 12.37 -4.66 -5.31
N LYS A 137 12.71 -5.02 -4.08
CA LYS A 137 13.42 -6.27 -3.73
C LYS A 137 12.76 -6.91 -2.53
N GLU A 138 12.91 -8.23 -2.44
CA GLU A 138 12.57 -8.97 -1.22
C GLU A 138 13.84 -9.17 -0.39
N VAL A 139 13.75 -8.85 0.89
CA VAL A 139 14.85 -8.99 1.85
C VAL A 139 14.34 -9.67 3.11
N ALA A 140 15.15 -10.56 3.69
CA ALA A 140 14.91 -11.05 5.03
C ALA A 140 15.41 -10.00 6.03
N LEU A 141 14.50 -9.45 6.83
CA LEU A 141 14.85 -8.58 7.96
C LEU A 141 15.00 -9.41 9.24
N PRO A 142 15.64 -8.87 10.30
CA PRO A 142 15.74 -9.57 11.59
C PRO A 142 14.35 -10.08 12.04
N GLY A 143 14.25 -11.33 12.48
CA GLY A 143 12.95 -11.97 12.79
C GLY A 143 12.41 -12.90 11.70
N GLY A 144 13.11 -13.03 10.56
CA GLY A 144 12.89 -14.12 9.58
C GLY A 144 11.76 -13.90 8.58
N GLU A 145 10.97 -12.84 8.72
CA GLU A 145 9.89 -12.53 7.76
C GLU A 145 10.44 -11.84 6.50
N SER A 146 9.98 -12.30 5.32
CA SER A 146 10.31 -11.66 4.04
C SER A 146 9.61 -10.31 3.92
N CYS A 147 10.39 -9.26 3.66
CA CYS A 147 9.92 -7.89 3.50
C CYS A 147 10.16 -7.39 2.08
N VAL A 148 9.21 -6.64 1.55
CA VAL A 148 9.32 -5.94 0.26
C VAL A 148 9.85 -4.54 0.52
N VAL A 149 10.94 -4.17 -0.16
CA VAL A 149 11.62 -2.88 -0.03
C VAL A 149 11.72 -2.19 -1.38
N ARG A 150 11.44 -0.89 -1.42
CA ARG A 150 11.55 -0.06 -2.64
C ARG A 150 13.02 0.27 -2.96
N CYS A 151 13.41 0.19 -4.23
CA CYS A 151 14.83 0.31 -4.64
C CYS A 151 15.28 1.75 -4.95
N ASP A 152 14.38 2.66 -5.28
CA ASP A 152 14.70 4.06 -5.62
C ASP A 152 15.21 4.91 -4.45
N HIS A 153 15.12 4.38 -3.24
CA HIS A 153 15.65 4.99 -2.02
C HIS A 153 16.80 4.18 -1.38
N HIS A 154 17.47 3.30 -2.15
CA HIS A 154 18.47 2.39 -1.60
C HIS A 154 19.67 3.11 -0.96
N GLN A 155 19.96 4.37 -1.31
CA GLN A 155 21.16 5.07 -0.86
C GLN A 155 21.24 5.34 0.66
N MET A 156 20.21 5.06 1.48
CA MET A 156 20.27 5.32 2.93
C MET A 156 19.56 4.28 3.82
N LEU A 157 19.50 3.00 3.42
CA LEU A 157 18.95 1.96 4.29
C LEU A 157 19.96 1.58 5.39
N GLU A 158 20.00 2.39 6.45
CA GLU A 158 20.47 1.90 7.74
C GLU A 158 19.47 0.82 8.20
N VAL A 159 19.85 -0.44 7.97
CA VAL A 159 18.97 -1.61 8.18
C VAL A 159 18.38 -1.62 9.58
N THR A 160 19.19 -1.28 10.59
CA THR A 160 18.78 -1.24 12.00
C THR A 160 17.66 -0.23 12.26
N SER A 161 17.81 1.01 11.80
CA SER A 161 16.81 2.05 12.05
C SER A 161 15.56 1.88 11.20
N THR A 162 15.69 1.33 10.00
CA THR A 162 14.56 0.97 9.13
C THR A 162 13.74 -0.16 9.75
N TRP A 163 14.41 -1.21 10.22
CA TRP A 163 13.78 -2.33 10.93
C TRP A 163 13.03 -1.86 12.17
N ALA A 164 13.67 -1.06 13.03
CA ALA A 164 13.05 -0.57 14.26
C ALA A 164 11.80 0.30 14.01
N LYS A 165 11.86 1.21 13.01
CA LYS A 165 10.70 2.00 12.59
C LYS A 165 9.56 1.12 12.08
N MET A 166 9.88 0.16 11.23
CA MET A 166 8.88 -0.78 10.71
C MET A 166 8.26 -1.59 11.83
N LYS A 167 9.06 -2.16 12.73
CA LYS A 167 8.60 -2.94 13.88
C LYS A 167 7.65 -2.13 14.77
N GLY A 168 8.01 -0.91 15.13
CA GLY A 168 7.15 -0.01 15.91
C GLY A 168 5.82 0.27 15.23
N ARG A 169 5.83 0.53 13.91
CA ARG A 169 4.61 0.70 13.11
C ARG A 169 3.76 -0.57 13.10
N LEU A 170 4.34 -1.74 12.87
CA LEU A 170 3.60 -3.01 12.82
C LEU A 170 2.89 -3.32 14.14
N ILE A 171 3.55 -3.07 15.28
CA ILE A 171 2.92 -3.22 16.59
C ILE A 171 1.74 -2.25 16.73
N ALA A 172 1.95 -0.96 16.44
CA ALA A 172 0.87 0.02 16.54
C ALA A 172 -0.33 -0.28 15.62
N GLU A 173 -0.06 -0.75 14.40
CA GLU A 173 -1.09 -1.19 13.47
C GLU A 173 -1.83 -2.44 13.97
N LYS A 174 -1.11 -3.42 14.55
CA LYS A 174 -1.73 -4.61 15.17
C LYS A 174 -2.68 -4.22 16.29
N VAL A 175 -2.25 -3.36 17.22
CA VAL A 175 -3.11 -2.85 18.32
C VAL A 175 -4.34 -2.13 17.77
N THR A 176 -4.13 -1.27 16.78
CA THR A 176 -5.21 -0.52 16.14
C THR A 176 -6.21 -1.45 15.45
N LEU A 177 -5.73 -2.46 14.74
CA LEU A 177 -6.57 -3.41 14.03
C LEU A 177 -7.42 -4.24 14.98
N LEU A 178 -6.85 -4.69 16.12
CA LEU A 178 -7.59 -5.38 17.17
C LEU A 178 -8.65 -4.46 17.81
N ALA A 179 -8.32 -3.19 18.05
CA ALA A 179 -9.28 -2.21 18.55
C ALA A 179 -10.43 -1.94 17.55
N VAL A 180 -10.13 -1.89 16.24
CA VAL A 180 -11.17 -1.81 15.18
C VAL A 180 -12.02 -3.07 15.16
N LYS A 181 -11.42 -4.26 15.32
CA LYS A 181 -12.14 -5.55 15.40
C LYS A 181 -13.16 -5.53 16.54
N ASP A 182 -12.72 -5.17 17.74
CA ASP A 182 -13.58 -5.13 18.92
C ASP A 182 -14.63 -4.02 18.82
N TRP A 183 -14.27 -2.85 18.29
CA TRP A 183 -15.21 -1.77 18.01
C TRP A 183 -16.32 -2.21 17.04
N ALA A 184 -15.96 -2.86 15.94
CA ALA A 184 -16.91 -3.36 14.95
C ALA A 184 -17.83 -4.45 15.53
N ARG A 185 -17.29 -5.33 16.38
CA ARG A 185 -18.07 -6.34 17.12
C ARG A 185 -19.08 -5.71 18.07
N ASN A 186 -18.62 -4.77 18.90
CA ASN A 186 -19.46 -4.13 19.92
C ASN A 186 -20.59 -3.30 19.32
N LEU A 187 -20.40 -2.74 18.12
CA LEU A 187 -21.44 -2.04 17.38
C LEU A 187 -22.33 -2.96 16.52
N GLY A 188 -22.11 -4.27 16.54
CA GLY A 188 -22.86 -5.22 15.70
C GLY A 188 -22.64 -5.03 14.20
N MET A 189 -21.55 -4.38 13.80
CA MET A 189 -21.23 -4.15 12.38
C MET A 189 -20.73 -5.43 11.70
N VAL A 190 -20.19 -6.37 12.46
CA VAL A 190 -19.73 -7.69 11.99
C VAL A 190 -20.29 -8.82 12.85
N SER A 191 -20.37 -10.02 12.28
CA SER A 191 -20.54 -11.25 13.06
C SER A 191 -19.38 -11.42 14.04
N TYR A 192 -19.69 -11.71 15.30
CA TYR A 192 -18.71 -11.71 16.38
C TYR A 192 -17.59 -12.74 16.15
N ASP A 193 -17.94 -13.97 15.80
CA ASP A 193 -17.00 -15.08 15.67
C ASP A 193 -16.38 -15.21 14.26
N SER A 194 -16.89 -14.46 13.28
CA SER A 194 -16.51 -14.62 11.86
C SER A 194 -15.67 -13.47 11.31
N VAL A 195 -15.23 -12.55 12.16
CA VAL A 195 -14.34 -11.45 11.76
C VAL A 195 -12.88 -11.90 11.85
N GLU A 196 -12.19 -11.82 10.72
CA GLU A 196 -10.81 -12.20 10.55
C GLU A 196 -9.92 -10.95 10.46
N THR A 197 -8.70 -11.07 10.97
CA THR A 197 -7.65 -10.07 10.79
C THR A 197 -6.40 -10.72 10.24
N ARG A 198 -5.56 -9.92 9.57
CA ARG A 198 -4.24 -10.41 9.15
C ARG A 198 -3.41 -10.89 10.35
N GLU A 199 -3.68 -10.44 11.57
CA GLU A 199 -2.92 -10.77 12.78
C GLU A 199 -3.38 -12.09 13.44
N ASP A 200 -4.39 -12.77 12.90
CA ASP A 200 -4.92 -14.00 13.48
C ASP A 200 -3.86 -15.13 13.37
N GLU A 201 -3.34 -15.58 14.52
CA GLU A 201 -2.25 -16.55 14.61
C GLU A 201 -2.62 -17.91 13.99
N GLY A 202 -1.68 -18.52 13.26
CA GLY A 202 -1.87 -19.83 12.62
C GLY A 202 -2.73 -19.82 11.35
N SER A 203 -3.25 -18.66 10.94
CA SER A 203 -3.94 -18.52 9.67
C SER A 203 -2.95 -18.26 8.52
N GLU A 204 -2.79 -19.26 7.65
CA GLU A 204 -2.07 -19.13 6.38
C GLU A 204 -2.80 -18.22 5.38
N THR A 205 -4.08 -17.94 5.62
CA THR A 205 -4.93 -17.15 4.72
C THR A 205 -5.16 -15.74 5.22
N LEU A 206 -4.98 -14.76 4.34
CA LEU A 206 -5.33 -13.37 4.61
C LEU A 206 -6.85 -13.17 4.58
N PRO A 207 -7.41 -12.27 5.42
CA PRO A 207 -8.83 -11.93 5.38
C PRO A 207 -9.24 -11.49 3.98
N LYS A 208 -10.33 -12.06 3.46
CA LYS A 208 -10.67 -11.91 2.04
C LYS A 208 -12.14 -11.63 1.82
N VAL A 209 -12.42 -10.66 0.97
CA VAL A 209 -13.77 -10.40 0.43
C VAL A 209 -13.68 -10.30 -1.08
N GLY A 210 -14.50 -11.11 -1.76
CA GLY A 210 -14.44 -11.24 -3.21
C GLY A 210 -13.07 -11.76 -3.66
N THR A 211 -12.37 -10.95 -4.46
CA THR A 211 -11.05 -11.27 -5.01
C THR A 211 -9.90 -10.53 -4.32
N PHE A 212 -10.16 -9.76 -3.25
CA PHE A 212 -9.16 -8.92 -2.59
C PHE A 212 -8.93 -9.33 -1.13
N ASN A 213 -7.68 -9.23 -0.70
CA ASN A 213 -7.27 -9.38 0.71
C ASN A 213 -7.41 -8.04 1.44
N TRP A 214 -7.72 -8.08 2.73
CA TRP A 214 -7.92 -6.92 3.61
C TRP A 214 -7.16 -7.09 4.91
N ASP A 215 -6.88 -5.99 5.62
CA ASP A 215 -6.29 -6.11 6.94
C ASP A 215 -7.28 -6.72 7.93
N LEU A 216 -8.56 -6.38 7.79
CA LEU A 216 -9.69 -7.00 8.50
C LEU A 216 -10.87 -7.18 7.55
N ALA A 217 -11.55 -8.31 7.68
CA ALA A 217 -12.80 -8.60 6.98
C ALA A 217 -13.76 -9.39 7.86
N GLY A 218 -15.05 -9.09 7.77
CA GLY A 218 -16.09 -9.88 8.43
C GLY A 218 -17.46 -9.71 7.77
N PRO A 219 -18.33 -10.72 7.86
CA PRO A 219 -19.70 -10.61 7.36
C PRO A 219 -20.51 -9.62 8.21
N SER A 220 -21.36 -8.84 7.57
CA SER A 220 -22.21 -7.83 8.21
C SER A 220 -23.68 -8.11 7.94
N TYR A 221 -24.46 -8.13 9.02
CA TYR A 221 -25.93 -8.33 8.97
C TYR A 221 -26.71 -7.03 9.20
N LEU A 222 -26.02 -5.88 9.19
CA LEU A 222 -26.68 -4.58 9.25
C LEU A 222 -27.70 -4.46 8.12
N PHE A 223 -28.86 -3.87 8.43
CA PHE A 223 -29.96 -3.74 7.49
C PHE A 223 -29.57 -3.21 6.10
N PRO A 224 -28.78 -2.12 5.95
CA PRO A 224 -28.39 -1.64 4.62
C PRO A 224 -27.44 -2.58 3.87
N MET A 225 -26.74 -3.46 4.59
CA MET A 225 -25.69 -4.34 4.08
C MET A 225 -26.22 -5.71 3.67
N ARG A 226 -27.26 -6.19 4.36
CA ARG A 226 -27.84 -7.52 4.12
C ARG A 226 -28.79 -7.50 2.93
N GLU A 227 -28.90 -8.65 2.27
CA GLU A 227 -29.79 -8.87 1.13
C GLU A 227 -30.56 -10.17 1.35
N TYR A 228 -31.81 -10.23 0.90
CA TYR A 228 -32.53 -11.49 0.81
C TYR A 228 -32.48 -11.98 -0.64
N VAL A 229 -31.95 -13.18 -0.83
CA VAL A 229 -32.01 -13.87 -2.12
C VAL A 229 -32.98 -15.03 -1.96
N ASN A 230 -34.12 -14.94 -2.64
CA ASN A 230 -35.29 -15.76 -2.39
C ASN A 230 -35.73 -15.63 -0.92
N THR A 231 -35.46 -16.64 -0.09
CA THR A 231 -35.77 -16.69 1.35
C THR A 231 -34.51 -16.70 2.23
N THR A 232 -33.32 -16.75 1.63
CA THR A 232 -32.06 -16.85 2.37
C THR A 232 -31.46 -15.48 2.60
N LEU A 233 -31.16 -15.17 3.86
CA LEU A 233 -30.45 -13.96 4.24
C LEU A 233 -28.97 -14.09 3.84
N LYS A 234 -28.54 -13.22 2.94
CA LYS A 234 -27.14 -13.08 2.53
C LYS A 234 -26.54 -11.86 3.23
N PRO A 235 -25.46 -12.02 4.03
CA PRO A 235 -24.80 -10.89 4.65
C PRO A 235 -24.07 -10.03 3.62
N GLY A 236 -23.90 -8.76 3.97
CA GLY A 236 -22.86 -7.93 3.36
C GLY A 236 -21.52 -8.16 4.05
N PHE A 237 -20.59 -7.23 3.87
CA PHE A 237 -19.26 -7.29 4.47
C PHE A 237 -18.87 -5.96 5.08
N PHE A 238 -18.05 -6.01 6.12
CA PHE A 238 -17.30 -4.87 6.64
C PHE A 238 -15.83 -5.18 6.47
N VAL A 239 -15.07 -4.23 5.93
CA VAL A 239 -13.64 -4.39 5.67
C VAL A 239 -12.87 -3.14 6.08
N CYS A 240 -11.67 -3.36 6.59
CA CYS A 240 -10.79 -2.29 7.05
C CYS A 240 -9.36 -2.53 6.56
N ASP A 241 -8.72 -1.47 6.07
CA ASP A 241 -7.26 -1.40 5.93
C ASP A 241 -6.71 -0.28 6.83
N VAL A 242 -5.50 -0.49 7.37
CA VAL A 242 -4.83 0.38 8.34
C VAL A 242 -3.44 0.76 7.84
N ALA A 243 -3.08 2.04 7.97
CA ALA A 243 -1.73 2.53 7.71
C ALA A 243 -1.35 3.66 8.68
N LEU A 244 -0.44 3.40 9.62
CA LEU A 244 -0.05 4.36 10.67
C LEU A 244 1.36 4.89 10.45
N ASN A 245 1.49 5.82 9.50
CA ASN A 245 2.79 6.38 9.16
C ASN A 245 2.65 7.83 8.66
N GLY A 246 2.11 8.71 9.52
CA GLY A 246 1.95 10.12 9.22
C GLY A 246 0.77 10.44 8.30
N TRP A 247 1.00 11.39 7.39
CA TRP A 247 -0.05 11.98 6.56
C TRP A 247 -0.33 11.17 5.29
N VAL A 248 -1.58 10.79 5.11
CA VAL A 248 -2.06 10.10 3.89
C VAL A 248 -2.42 11.12 2.81
N THR A 249 -1.85 10.94 1.62
CA THR A 249 -2.17 11.73 0.42
C THR A 249 -3.14 10.97 -0.49
N ALA A 250 -3.74 11.65 -1.46
CA ALA A 250 -4.59 11.00 -2.47
C ALA A 250 -3.82 9.93 -3.28
N ALA A 251 -2.53 10.13 -3.54
CA ALA A 251 -1.69 9.17 -4.25
C ALA A 251 -1.49 7.87 -3.45
N HIS A 252 -1.29 7.98 -2.13
CA HIS A 252 -1.16 6.84 -1.23
C HIS A 252 -2.41 5.93 -1.24
N LEU A 253 -3.59 6.50 -1.47
CA LEU A 253 -4.87 5.79 -1.49
C LEU A 253 -5.18 5.09 -2.82
N ALA A 254 -4.37 5.26 -3.86
CA ALA A 254 -4.68 4.76 -5.20
C ALA A 254 -4.97 3.25 -5.22
N GLY A 255 -4.17 2.44 -4.50
CA GLY A 255 -4.38 1.00 -4.41
C GLY A 255 -5.66 0.63 -3.67
N PHE A 256 -5.89 1.26 -2.52
CA PHE A 256 -7.06 1.01 -1.69
C PHE A 256 -8.37 1.37 -2.43
N ILE A 257 -8.42 2.56 -3.05
CA ILE A 257 -9.60 3.00 -3.81
C ILE A 257 -9.86 2.09 -5.00
N ASN A 258 -8.81 1.70 -5.75
CA ASN A 258 -8.96 0.76 -6.86
C ASN A 258 -9.57 -0.57 -6.41
N LYS A 259 -9.10 -1.09 -5.27
CA LYS A 259 -9.63 -2.28 -4.62
C LYS A 259 -11.11 -2.12 -4.24
N CYS A 260 -11.50 -1.02 -3.59
CA CYS A 260 -12.90 -0.74 -3.23
C CYS A 260 -13.82 -0.62 -4.46
N VAL A 261 -13.44 0.19 -5.44
CA VAL A 261 -14.22 0.41 -6.68
C VAL A 261 -14.37 -0.89 -7.46
N THR A 262 -13.27 -1.65 -7.62
CA THR A 262 -13.31 -2.92 -8.32
C THR A 262 -14.19 -3.93 -7.60
N LEU A 263 -14.07 -4.05 -6.26
CA LEU A 263 -14.90 -4.96 -5.48
C LEU A 263 -16.40 -4.70 -5.69
N ARG A 264 -16.81 -3.42 -5.65
CA ARG A 264 -18.23 -3.03 -5.84
C ARG A 264 -18.75 -3.33 -7.24
N SER A 265 -17.87 -3.47 -8.24
CA SER A 265 -18.26 -3.87 -9.60
C SER A 265 -18.53 -5.37 -9.76
N LEU A 266 -18.14 -6.21 -8.78
CA LEU A 266 -18.29 -7.65 -8.83
C LEU A 266 -19.71 -8.09 -8.48
N ARG A 267 -20.47 -8.52 -9.48
CA ARG A 267 -21.89 -8.93 -9.34
C ARG A 267 -22.17 -10.04 -8.33
N LYS A 268 -21.17 -10.85 -7.97
CA LYS A 268 -21.33 -11.98 -7.03
C LYS A 268 -20.99 -11.61 -5.58
N VAL A 269 -20.38 -10.44 -5.36
CA VAL A 269 -20.00 -9.96 -4.04
C VAL A 269 -21.15 -9.09 -3.52
N SER A 270 -21.61 -9.38 -2.30
CA SER A 270 -22.64 -8.57 -1.65
C SER A 270 -22.08 -7.20 -1.21
N LYS A 271 -22.97 -6.31 -0.78
CA LYS A 271 -22.61 -4.97 -0.33
C LYS A 271 -21.47 -5.02 0.68
N CYS A 272 -20.56 -4.07 0.57
CA CYS A 272 -19.37 -4.02 1.40
C CYS A 272 -19.16 -2.59 1.91
N LEU A 273 -19.08 -2.44 3.23
CA LEU A 273 -18.80 -1.19 3.92
C LEU A 273 -17.29 -1.13 4.13
N GLN A 274 -16.65 -0.09 3.60
CA GLN A 274 -15.20 0.05 3.61
C GLN A 274 -14.76 1.19 4.51
N ILE A 275 -13.79 0.94 5.37
CA ILE A 275 -13.12 1.93 6.21
C ILE A 275 -11.62 1.90 5.92
N PHE A 276 -10.99 3.08 5.91
CA PHE A 276 -9.55 3.22 5.92
C PHE A 276 -9.16 3.92 7.21
N VAL A 277 -8.23 3.36 7.98
CA VAL A 277 -7.76 3.93 9.24
C VAL A 277 -6.33 4.41 9.08
N ALA A 278 -6.10 5.68 9.39
CA ALA A 278 -4.79 6.30 9.32
C ALA A 278 -4.46 7.12 10.58
N GLU A 279 -3.23 7.61 10.66
CA GLU A 279 -2.88 8.60 11.67
C GLU A 279 -3.50 9.96 11.33
N SER A 280 -3.36 10.40 10.08
CA SER A 280 -3.87 11.69 9.60
C SER A 280 -4.06 11.68 8.08
N TYR A 281 -4.90 12.58 7.56
CA TYR A 281 -5.17 12.73 6.13
C TYR A 281 -4.92 14.16 5.68
N HIS A 282 -4.31 14.32 4.51
CA HIS A 282 -4.44 15.56 3.79
C HIS A 282 -5.90 15.79 3.38
N THR A 283 -6.30 17.05 3.24
CA THR A 283 -7.69 17.44 2.96
C THR A 283 -8.23 16.78 1.69
N GLU A 284 -7.44 16.73 0.62
CA GLU A 284 -7.82 16.08 -0.64
C GLU A 284 -7.95 14.56 -0.51
N ALA A 285 -7.13 13.92 0.33
CA ALA A 285 -7.21 12.48 0.58
C ALA A 285 -8.49 12.14 1.36
N PHE A 286 -8.80 12.94 2.39
CA PHE A 286 -10.01 12.79 3.19
C PHE A 286 -11.28 12.99 2.33
N ALA A 287 -11.31 14.04 1.50
CA ALA A 287 -12.41 14.31 0.59
C ALA A 287 -12.60 13.19 -0.43
N LEU A 288 -11.51 12.69 -1.01
CA LEU A 288 -11.54 11.59 -1.98
C LEU A 288 -12.14 10.31 -1.39
N LEU A 289 -11.82 9.94 -0.14
CA LEU A 289 -12.42 8.78 0.51
C LEU A 289 -13.94 8.95 0.66
N LYS A 290 -14.40 10.12 1.12
CA LYS A 290 -15.83 10.41 1.27
C LYS A 290 -16.57 10.37 -0.06
N GLU A 291 -16.00 10.94 -1.11
CA GLU A 291 -16.56 10.90 -2.46
C GLU A 291 -16.74 9.45 -2.96
N GLN A 292 -15.81 8.57 -2.60
CA GLN A 292 -15.85 7.14 -2.96
C GLN A 292 -16.74 6.29 -2.04
N GLY A 293 -17.47 6.91 -1.10
CA GLY A 293 -18.33 6.21 -0.14
C GLY A 293 -17.56 5.37 0.88
N ILE A 294 -16.30 5.70 1.12
CA ILE A 294 -15.44 5.06 2.11
C ILE A 294 -15.48 5.88 3.39
N ILE A 295 -15.45 5.22 4.55
CA ILE A 295 -15.28 5.89 5.84
C ILE A 295 -13.80 6.24 6.03
N PRO A 296 -13.39 7.52 5.99
CA PRO A 296 -12.08 7.92 6.49
C PRO A 296 -12.11 7.95 8.02
N ALA A 297 -11.22 7.21 8.67
CA ALA A 297 -11.09 7.23 10.12
C ALA A 297 -9.65 7.48 10.54
N THR A 298 -9.48 8.17 11.66
CA THR A 298 -8.19 8.30 12.35
C THR A 298 -8.22 7.53 13.66
N THR A 299 -7.04 7.19 14.18
CA THR A 299 -6.92 6.66 15.54
C THR A 299 -7.55 7.60 16.57
N GLU A 300 -7.47 8.91 16.35
CA GLU A 300 -8.11 9.93 17.19
C GLU A 300 -9.64 9.90 17.08
N SER A 301 -10.21 9.78 15.87
CA SER A 301 -11.67 9.75 15.71
C SER A 301 -12.30 8.47 16.25
N LEU A 302 -11.57 7.34 16.21
CA LEU A 302 -12.07 6.06 16.69
C LEU A 302 -11.90 5.86 18.20
N PHE A 303 -10.77 6.31 18.76
CA PHE A 303 -10.39 5.95 20.13
C PHE A 303 -10.16 7.15 21.06
N GLY A 304 -10.25 8.37 20.53
CA GLY A 304 -9.95 9.60 21.25
C GLY A 304 -8.46 9.96 21.22
N ARG A 305 -8.19 11.22 21.60
CA ARG A 305 -6.88 11.86 21.47
C ARG A 305 -5.77 11.17 22.28
N ASP A 306 -6.06 10.74 23.51
CA ASP A 306 -5.06 10.15 24.40
C ASP A 306 -4.53 8.82 23.85
N VAL A 307 -5.43 7.96 23.35
CA VAL A 307 -5.08 6.67 22.75
C VAL A 307 -4.30 6.89 21.45
N ALA A 308 -4.73 7.84 20.62
CA ALA A 308 -4.04 8.18 19.39
C ALA A 308 -2.60 8.67 19.64
N LEU A 309 -2.40 9.53 20.64
CA LEU A 309 -1.07 10.02 21.04
C LEU A 309 -0.18 8.88 21.55
N ALA A 310 -0.73 7.95 22.32
CA ALA A 310 0.01 6.79 22.82
C ALA A 310 0.48 5.88 21.67
N LEU A 311 -0.40 5.56 20.71
CA LEU A 311 -0.05 4.78 19.52
C LEU A 311 1.04 5.46 18.68
N LYS A 312 0.93 6.78 18.50
CA LYS A 312 1.95 7.57 17.80
C LYS A 312 3.31 7.54 18.50
N ASN A 313 3.30 7.64 19.84
CA ASN A 313 4.51 7.55 20.63
C ASN A 313 5.16 6.16 20.52
N LEU A 314 4.38 5.08 20.48
CA LEU A 314 4.89 3.73 20.27
C LEU A 314 5.69 3.60 18.96
N CYS A 315 5.15 4.12 17.85
CA CYS A 315 5.87 4.17 16.57
C CYS A 315 7.22 4.92 16.68
N ALA A 316 7.28 5.97 17.51
CA ALA A 316 8.47 6.80 17.69
C ALA A 316 9.49 6.21 18.68
N VAL A 317 9.06 5.44 19.68
CA VAL A 317 9.92 4.92 20.77
C VAL A 317 10.85 3.81 20.27
N GLU A 318 10.37 2.87 19.46
CA GLU A 318 11.21 1.81 18.85
C GLU A 318 12.33 2.42 17.97
N ALA A 319 12.01 3.50 17.25
CA ALA A 319 12.98 4.24 16.45
C ALA A 319 14.05 4.98 17.28
N ARG A 320 13.81 5.23 18.58
CA ARG A 320 14.75 5.86 19.51
C ARG A 320 15.56 4.85 20.32
N SER A 321 14.95 3.72 20.68
CA SER A 321 15.61 2.61 21.37
C SER A 321 16.77 2.04 20.54
N SER A 322 16.57 1.90 19.23
CA SER A 322 17.61 1.52 18.26
C SER A 322 18.78 2.50 18.11
N ARG A 323 18.68 3.72 18.66
CA ARG A 323 19.75 4.73 18.69
C ARG A 323 20.48 4.83 20.04
N GLY A 324 20.28 3.85 20.94
CA GLY A 324 21.06 3.74 22.18
C GLY A 324 20.63 4.65 23.33
N ARG A 325 19.39 5.18 23.37
CA ARG A 325 18.87 5.88 24.56
C ARG A 325 18.23 4.90 25.55
N HIS A 326 18.49 5.10 26.84
CA HIS A 326 18.24 4.17 27.95
C HIS A 326 16.88 3.42 27.95
N PRO A 327 16.86 2.09 28.18
CA PRO A 327 15.66 1.24 28.20
C PRO A 327 14.62 1.57 29.29
N SER A 328 15.02 2.21 30.38
CA SER A 328 14.19 2.42 31.59
C SER A 328 12.98 3.34 31.37
N ILE A 329 13.06 4.29 30.43
CA ILE A 329 11.95 5.19 30.08
C ILE A 329 10.90 4.47 29.21
N CYS A 330 11.32 3.45 28.43
CA CYS A 330 10.46 2.72 27.50
C CYS A 330 9.50 1.76 28.21
N CYS A 331 9.93 1.11 29.29
CA CYS A 331 9.12 0.14 30.04
C CYS A 331 7.89 0.80 30.71
N GLY A 332 8.05 2.02 31.24
CA GLY A 332 6.97 2.76 31.91
C GLY A 332 5.85 3.21 30.96
N GLN A 333 6.19 3.70 29.76
CA GLN A 333 5.19 4.13 28.76
C GLN A 333 4.41 2.95 28.17
N VAL A 334 5.09 1.83 27.91
CA VAL A 334 4.46 0.60 27.42
C VAL A 334 3.53 0.01 28.48
N SER A 335 3.94 -0.03 29.75
CA SER A 335 3.10 -0.51 30.85
C SER A 335 1.87 0.37 31.07
N TRP A 336 2.01 1.71 31.00
CA TRP A 336 0.88 2.64 31.04
C TRP A 336 -0.08 2.46 29.88
N MET A 337 0.43 2.19 28.68
CA MET A 337 -0.39 2.02 27.48
C MET A 337 -1.14 0.69 27.48
N ILE A 338 -0.50 -0.40 27.94
CA ILE A 338 -1.17 -1.67 28.22
C ILE A 338 -2.25 -1.45 29.27
N LEU A 339 -1.97 -0.71 30.35
CA LEU A 339 -2.95 -0.42 31.40
C LEU A 339 -4.13 0.42 30.87
N ALA A 340 -3.87 1.47 30.08
CA ALA A 340 -4.91 2.33 29.49
C ALA A 340 -5.78 1.57 28.47
N LEU A 341 -5.17 0.70 27.66
CA LEU A 341 -5.91 -0.20 26.76
C LEU A 341 -6.68 -1.26 27.57
N SER A 342 -6.12 -1.78 28.66
CA SER A 342 -6.78 -2.76 29.54
C SER A 342 -7.97 -2.16 30.29
N LEU A 343 -7.88 -0.89 30.71
CA LEU A 343 -8.94 -0.17 31.42
C LEU A 343 -10.12 0.20 30.51
N ARG A 344 -9.90 0.35 29.19
CA ARG A 344 -10.98 0.61 28.21
C ARG A 344 -11.45 -0.63 27.45
N TRP A 345 -10.60 -1.65 27.30
CA TRP A 345 -10.86 -2.84 26.48
C TRP A 345 -10.28 -4.08 27.17
N ASN A 346 -11.13 -4.82 27.89
CA ASN A 346 -10.75 -5.95 28.75
C ASN A 346 -10.08 -7.16 28.02
N GLY A 347 -9.92 -7.13 26.68
CA GLY A 347 -9.32 -8.20 25.89
C GLY A 347 -7.93 -7.93 25.30
N ILE A 348 -7.61 -6.67 24.95
CA ILE A 348 -6.45 -6.33 24.10
C ILE A 348 -5.12 -6.37 24.91
N ALA A 349 -5.17 -6.11 26.21
CA ALA A 349 -3.99 -5.96 27.05
C ALA A 349 -3.18 -7.25 27.27
N LYS A 350 -3.82 -8.43 27.23
CA LYS A 350 -3.14 -9.72 27.45
C LYS A 350 -2.18 -10.08 26.30
N ASN A 351 -2.53 -9.73 25.07
CA ASN A 351 -1.74 -10.05 23.88
C ASN A 351 -0.54 -9.09 23.70
N LEU A 352 -0.72 -7.78 23.98
CA LEU A 352 0.39 -6.81 23.93
C LEU A 352 1.55 -7.20 24.85
N LYS A 353 1.25 -7.65 26.08
CA LYS A 353 2.29 -7.96 27.08
C LYS A 353 3.18 -9.12 26.62
N ARG A 354 2.64 -10.08 25.86
CA ARG A 354 3.40 -11.20 25.30
C ARG A 354 4.33 -10.76 24.16
N ASP A 355 3.84 -9.92 23.26
CA ASP A 355 4.60 -9.42 22.10
C ASP A 355 5.71 -8.41 22.45
N LEU A 356 5.55 -7.71 23.58
CA LEU A 356 6.53 -6.75 24.09
C LEU A 356 7.58 -7.36 25.01
N ILE A 357 7.32 -8.56 25.58
CA ILE A 357 8.24 -9.27 26.49
C ILE A 357 9.03 -10.37 25.76
N SER A 358 8.60 -10.82 24.57
CA SER A 358 9.34 -11.80 23.74
C SER A 358 10.58 -11.25 23.01
N THR A 359 11.08 -10.08 23.44
CA THR A 359 12.43 -9.55 23.14
C THR A 359 13.46 -10.12 24.08
#